data_AF-A0AAD0EDB1-F1
#
_entry.id   AF-A0AAD0EDB1-F1
#
_cell.length_a   1.000
_cell.length_b   1.000
_cell.length_c   1.000
_cell.angle_alpha   90.00
_cell.angle_beta   90.00
_cell.angle_gamma   90.00
#
_symmetry.space_group_name_H-M   'P 1'
#
loop_
_entity.id
_entity.type
_entity.pdbx_description
1 polymer ?
#
loop_
_entity_poly.entity_id
_entity_poly.type
_entity_poly.pdbx_seq_one_letter_code
_entity_poly.pdbx_strand_id
1 'polypeptide(L)' 'MSAAPTVRAEGDEIVIRLPRSEAHGLMVALAECPCRAVKSNSTKSIRNRLSKALGRLISR' A
#
# COMPACT_ATOMS: atom_id res chain seq x y z
N MET A 1 -1.45 -10.18 18.68
CA MET A 1 -1.79 -10.44 17.26
C MET A 1 -1.96 -9.09 16.57
N SER A 2 -1.08 -8.73 15.64
CA SER A 2 -1.20 -7.48 14.88
C SER A 2 -2.33 -7.62 13.86
N ALA A 3 -3.29 -6.68 13.85
CA ALA A 3 -4.42 -6.71 12.94
C ALA A 3 -3.96 -6.63 11.48
N ALA A 4 -4.58 -7.39 10.58
CA ALA A 4 -4.24 -7.31 9.15
C ALA A 4 -4.62 -5.93 8.57
N PRO A 5 -3.85 -5.40 7.60
CA PRO A 5 -4.21 -4.16 6.93
C PRO A 5 -5.51 -4.30 6.12
N THR A 6 -6.33 -3.25 6.11
CA THR A 6 -7.63 -3.20 5.41
C THR A 6 -7.73 -1.96 4.55
N VAL A 7 -8.49 -2.06 3.45
CA VAL A 7 -8.78 -0.95 2.53
C VAL A 7 -10.27 -0.93 2.27
N ARG A 8 -10.89 0.25 2.36
CA ARG A 8 -12.32 0.46 2.12
C ARG A 8 -12.58 1.82 1.49
N ALA A 9 -13.70 1.96 0.80
CA ALA A 9 -14.24 3.26 0.40
C ALA A 9 -15.12 3.83 1.52
N GLU A 10 -15.04 5.13 1.76
CA GLU A 10 -15.80 5.87 2.77
C GLU A 10 -16.18 7.23 2.18
N GLY A 11 -17.41 7.35 1.66
CA GLY A 11 -17.82 8.53 0.89
C GLY A 11 -17.00 8.67 -0.39
N ASP A 12 -16.36 9.83 -0.56
CA ASP A 12 -15.46 10.14 -1.68
C ASP A 12 -13.99 9.77 -1.36
N GLU A 13 -13.73 9.14 -0.21
CA GLU A 13 -12.39 8.83 0.26
C GLU A 13 -12.10 7.32 0.20
N ILE A 14 -10.82 6.98 0.03
CA ILE A 14 -10.32 5.62 0.26
C ILE A 14 -9.52 5.59 1.56
N VAL A 15 -9.98 4.77 2.50
CA VAL A 15 -9.38 4.64 3.83
C VAL A 15 -8.56 3.36 3.90
N ILE A 16 -7.26 3.52 4.20
CA ILE A 16 -6.32 2.42 4.44
C ILE A 16 -6.00 2.36 5.93
N ARG A 17 -6.30 1.24 6.59
CA ARG A 17 -5.94 0.99 7.99
C ARG A 17 -4.87 -0.09 8.05
N LEU A 18 -3.80 0.17 8.79
CA LEU A 18 -2.68 -0.76 8.98
C LEU A 18 -2.09 -0.62 10.38
N PRO A 19 -1.42 -1.67 10.91
CA PRO A 19 -0.67 -1.57 12.15
C PRO A 19 0.41 -0.49 12.06
N ARG A 20 0.61 0.27 13.15
CA ARG A 20 1.65 1.30 13.21
C ARG A 20 3.05 0.74 12.95
N SER A 21 3.30 -0.53 13.33
CA SER A 21 4.55 -1.24 13.05
C SER A 21 4.84 -1.40 11.55
N GLU A 22 3.83 -1.40 10.70
CA GLU A 22 3.97 -1.55 9.24
C GLU A 22 4.10 -0.20 8.50
N ALA A 23 3.84 0.92 9.19
CA ALA A 23 3.85 2.25 8.59
C ALA A 23 5.20 2.61 7.94
N HIS A 24 6.32 2.23 8.58
CA HIS A 24 7.66 2.46 8.03
C HIS A 24 7.86 1.71 6.70
N GLY A 25 7.42 0.46 6.62
CA GLY A 25 7.51 -0.36 5.40
C GLY A 25 6.70 0.25 4.24
N LEU A 26 5.53 0.80 4.54
CA LEU A 26 4.71 1.51 3.55
C LEU A 26 5.37 2.82 3.08
N MET A 27 5.88 3.62 4.01
CA MET A 27 6.61 4.86 3.70
C MET A 27 7.80 4.60 2.77
N VAL A 28 8.61 3.59 3.10
CA VAL A 28 9.74 3.19 2.25
C VAL A 28 9.24 2.64 0.92
N ALA A 29 8.15 1.89 0.86
CA ALA A 29 7.64 1.37 -0.41
C ALA A 29 7.15 2.48 -1.37
N LEU A 30 6.56 3.56 -0.83
CA LEU A 30 5.96 4.66 -1.60
C LEU A 30 6.94 5.79 -1.93
N ALA A 31 8.05 5.92 -1.20
CA ALA A 31 9.05 6.95 -1.50
C ALA A 31 9.54 6.86 -2.97
N GLU A 32 9.69 8.02 -3.61
CA GLU A 32 10.24 8.15 -4.96
C GLU A 32 11.60 7.44 -5.05
N CYS A 33 11.86 6.69 -6.13
CA CYS A 33 13.21 6.18 -6.35
C CYS A 33 13.97 7.13 -7.27
N PRO A 34 15.15 7.63 -6.86
CA PRO A 34 16.07 8.29 -7.78
C PRO A 34 16.67 7.31 -8.80
N CYS A 35 16.47 6.01 -8.59
CA CYS A 35 16.93 4.94 -9.44
C CYS A 35 15.91 4.64 -10.57
N ARG A 36 16.37 4.55 -11.82
CA ARG A 36 15.59 3.96 -12.95
C ARG A 36 15.31 2.47 -12.75
N ALA A 37 15.98 1.81 -11.80
CA ALA A 37 15.85 0.39 -11.51
C ALA A 37 14.71 0.09 -10.53
N VAL A 38 14.19 -1.14 -10.58
CA VAL A 38 13.07 -1.55 -9.73
C VAL A 38 13.54 -1.62 -8.28
N LYS A 39 12.95 -0.81 -7.39
CA LYS A 39 13.11 -0.90 -5.93
C LYS A 39 13.01 -2.37 -5.47
N SER A 40 13.74 -2.74 -4.41
CA SER A 40 13.85 -4.10 -3.84
C SER A 40 12.58 -4.95 -3.97
N ASN A 41 12.74 -6.27 -4.17
CA ASN A 41 11.61 -7.21 -4.29
C ASN A 41 10.57 -7.08 -3.15
N SER A 42 11.03 -6.72 -1.94
CA SER A 42 10.17 -6.48 -0.77
C SER A 42 9.23 -5.28 -0.95
N THR A 43 9.70 -4.15 -1.49
CA THR A 43 8.86 -2.95 -1.72
C THR A 43 7.97 -3.09 -2.95
N LYS A 44 8.39 -3.87 -3.97
CA LYS A 44 7.57 -4.20 -5.14
C LYS A 44 6.29 -4.95 -4.75
N SER A 45 6.39 -5.89 -3.80
CA SER A 45 5.23 -6.63 -3.29
C SER A 45 4.20 -5.73 -2.60
N ILE A 46 4.67 -4.77 -1.79
CA ILE A 46 3.78 -3.81 -1.10
C ILE A 46 3.02 -2.95 -2.12
N ARG A 47 3.73 -2.37 -3.09
CA ARG A 47 3.11 -1.55 -4.15
C ARG A 47 2.10 -2.35 -5.00
N ASN A 48 2.43 -3.59 -5.35
CA ASN A 48 1.53 -4.46 -6.11
C ASN A 48 0.25 -4.79 -5.33
N ARG A 49 0.38 -5.12 -4.03
CA ARG A 49 -0.78 -5.38 -3.16
C ARG A 49 -1.67 -4.15 -3.04
N LEU A 50 -1.07 -2.97 -2.84
CA LEU A 50 -1.80 -1.71 -2.76
C LEU A 50 -2.53 -1.40 -4.08
N SER A 51 -1.84 -1.47 -5.22
CA SER A 51 -2.42 -1.22 -6.54
C SER A 51 -3.61 -2.15 -6.83
N LYS A 52 -3.50 -3.45 -6.53
CA LYS A 52 -4.61 -4.39 -6.67
C LYS A 52 -5.79 -4.07 -5.75
N ALA A 53 -5.52 -3.69 -4.50
CA ALA A 53 -6.58 -3.33 -3.56
C ALA A 53 -7.35 -2.08 -4.02
N LEU A 54 -6.63 -1.05 -4.46
CA LEU A 54 -7.23 0.17 -5.01
C LEU A 54 -8.00 -0.12 -6.31
N GLY A 55 -7.42 -0.89 -7.24
CA GLY A 55 -8.09 -1.25 -8.49
C GLY A 55 -9.42 -1.98 -8.26
N ARG A 56 -9.48 -2.89 -7.27
CA ARG A 56 -10.73 -3.56 -6.89
C ARG A 56 -11.80 -2.60 -6.35
N LEU A 57 -11.40 -1.51 -5.71
CA LEU A 57 -12.32 -0.52 -5.15
C LEU A 57 -12.81 0.48 -6.21
N ILE A 58 -11.96 0.81 -7.20
CA ILE A 58 -12.28 1.78 -8.26
C ILE A 58 -13.04 1.11 -9.42
N SER A 59 -12.80 -0.18 -9.69
CA SER A 59 -13.52 -0.92 -10.75
C SER A 59 -14.90 -1.42 -10.33
N ARG A 60 -15.43 -0.96 -9.20
CA ARG A 60 -16.74 -1.32 -8.67
C ARG A 60 -17.69 -0.14 -8.80
#